data_AF-A0A9D8NZ60-F1
#
_entry.id   AF-A0A9D8NZ60-F1
#
_cell.length_a   1.000
_cell.length_b   1.000
_cell.length_c   1.000
_cell.angle_alpha   90.00
_cell.angle_beta   90.00
_cell.angle_gamma   90.00
#
_symmetry.space_group_name_H-M   'P 1'
#
loop_
_entity.id
_entity.type
_entity.pdbx_description
1 polymer ?
#
loop_
_entity_poly.entity_id
_entity_poly.type
_entity_poly.pdbx_seq_one_letter_code
_entity_poly.pdbx_strand_id
1 'polypeptide(L)'
;MSLDPATIDELYGLEPVFEPGDNAAATSELGVFVELQCPWCGEPYGSMLDLTDASRSYIDDCQVCCRPIEVRLEVSERGELEQISTSRVD
;
A
#
# COMPACT_ATOMS: atom_id res chain seq x y z
N MET A 1 -25.22 -26.10 -17.41
CA MET A 1 -24.65 -26.11 -16.04
C MET A 1 -24.60 -24.66 -15.61
N SER A 2 -25.54 -24.22 -14.77
CA SER A 2 -25.45 -22.92 -14.10
C SER A 2 -24.82 -23.19 -12.75
N LEU A 3 -23.65 -22.60 -12.50
CA LEU A 3 -23.08 -22.54 -11.16
C LEU A 3 -23.86 -21.48 -10.38
N ASP A 4 -24.13 -21.73 -9.11
CA ASP A 4 -24.65 -20.69 -8.23
C ASP A 4 -23.60 -19.57 -8.06
N PRO A 5 -24.03 -18.35 -7.72
CA PRO A 5 -23.13 -17.21 -7.57
C PRO A 5 -21.97 -17.45 -6.60
N ALA A 6 -22.22 -18.11 -5.46
CA ALA A 6 -21.19 -18.38 -4.46
C ALA A 6 -20.06 -19.27 -5.01
N THR A 7 -20.41 -20.25 -5.84
CA THR A 7 -19.41 -21.11 -6.50
C THR A 7 -18.58 -20.34 -7.53
N ILE A 8 -19.16 -19.34 -8.21
CA ILE A 8 -18.42 -18.46 -9.12
C ILE A 8 -17.45 -17.60 -8.32
N ASP A 9 -17.91 -17.05 -7.19
CA ASP A 9 -17.10 -16.19 -6.34
C ASP A 9 -15.90 -16.95 -5.74
N GLU A 10 -16.08 -18.20 -5.31
CA GLU A 10 -15.00 -19.06 -4.81
C GLU A 10 -14.01 -19.46 -5.93
N LEU A 11 -14.53 -19.85 -7.11
CA LEU A 11 -13.69 -20.28 -8.23
C LEU A 11 -12.77 -19.17 -8.76
N TYR A 12 -13.27 -17.92 -8.74
CA TYR A 12 -12.54 -16.76 -9.26
C TYR A 12 -11.95 -15.87 -8.17
N GLY A 13 -12.10 -16.22 -6.89
CA GLY A 13 -11.56 -15.45 -5.77
C GLY A 13 -12.12 -14.04 -5.70
N LEU A 14 -13.42 -13.86 -5.99
CA LEU A 14 -14.10 -12.57 -5.97
C LEU A 14 -14.44 -12.09 -4.55
N GLU A 15 -14.14 -12.91 -3.53
CA GLU A 15 -14.18 -12.54 -2.12
C GLU A 15 -12.79 -12.62 -1.46
N PRO A 16 -12.48 -11.72 -0.50
CA PRO A 16 -13.39 -10.73 0.07
C PRO A 16 -13.43 -9.40 -0.71
N VAL A 17 -14.61 -8.80 -0.78
CA VAL A 17 -14.80 -7.39 -1.17
C VAL A 17 -14.34 -6.52 0.00
N PHE A 18 -13.26 -5.75 -0.20
CA PHE A 18 -12.82 -4.79 0.81
C PHE A 18 -13.74 -3.55 0.79
N GLU A 19 -14.68 -3.46 1.74
CA GLU A 19 -15.45 -2.24 1.96
C GLU A 19 -14.65 -1.21 2.79
N PRO A 20 -14.65 0.09 2.44
CA PRO A 20 -13.97 1.10 3.23
C PRO A 20 -14.63 1.24 4.60
N GLY A 21 -14.02 0.66 5.63
CA GLY A 21 -14.46 0.72 7.03
C GLY A 21 -14.55 -0.63 7.75
N ASP A 22 -14.45 -1.74 7.03
CA ASP A 22 -14.46 -3.07 7.64
C ASP A 22 -13.04 -3.46 8.10
N ASN A 23 -12.74 -3.24 9.38
CA ASN A 23 -11.50 -3.67 10.03
C ASN A 23 -11.51 -5.19 10.33
N ALA A 24 -11.93 -6.00 9.37
CA ALA A 24 -11.86 -7.45 9.45
C ALA A 24 -10.43 -7.93 9.12
N ALA A 25 -9.51 -7.75 10.06
CA ALA A 25 -8.31 -8.56 10.27
C ALA A 25 -7.53 -9.04 9.03
N ALA A 26 -7.38 -8.21 8.00
CA ALA A 26 -6.31 -8.34 7.03
C ALA A 26 -5.21 -7.38 7.45
N THR A 27 -4.38 -7.78 8.43
CA THR A 27 -2.99 -7.32 8.42
C THR A 27 -2.42 -7.89 7.14
N SER A 28 -2.62 -7.17 6.05
CA SER A 28 -2.26 -7.58 4.69
C SER A 28 -0.79 -7.98 4.72
N GLU A 29 -0.52 -9.28 4.57
CA GLU A 29 0.83 -9.85 4.46
C GLU A 29 1.62 -9.27 3.27
N LEU A 30 1.00 -8.38 2.49
CA LEU A 30 1.53 -7.78 1.28
C LEU A 30 1.82 -6.27 1.42
N GLY A 31 1.31 -5.58 2.44
CA GLY A 31 1.55 -4.14 2.61
C GLY A 31 0.45 -3.33 3.30
N VAL A 32 0.74 -2.07 3.61
CA VAL A 32 -0.16 -1.12 4.29
C VAL A 32 -0.42 0.11 3.43
N PHE A 33 -1.62 0.68 3.48
CA PHE A 33 -1.95 1.93 2.80
C PHE A 33 -1.73 3.12 3.74
N VAL A 34 -0.98 4.13 3.30
CA VAL A 34 -0.67 5.33 4.07
C VAL A 34 -0.88 6.60 3.26
N GLU A 35 -1.05 7.73 3.95
CA GLU A 35 -1.01 9.06 3.34
C GLU A 35 0.39 9.66 3.47
N LEU A 36 0.96 10.08 2.34
CA LEU A 36 2.29 10.69 2.25
C LEU A 36 2.19 12.14 1.79
N GLN A 37 3.11 12.95 2.31
CA GLN A 37 3.27 14.33 1.89
C GLN A 37 4.31 14.41 0.77
N CYS A 38 3.95 14.98 -0.39
CA CYS A 38 4.89 15.19 -1.47
C CYS A 38 5.93 16.28 -1.13
N PRO A 39 7.25 16.00 -1.14
CA PRO A 39 8.27 16.99 -0.83
C PRO A 39 8.45 18.03 -1.94
N TRP A 40 7.84 17.83 -3.12
CA TRP A 40 7.90 18.78 -4.24
C TRP A 40 6.77 19.80 -4.22
N CYS A 41 5.51 19.36 -4.34
CA CYS A 41 4.36 20.24 -4.43
C CYS A 41 3.69 20.52 -3.09
N GLY A 42 3.94 19.69 -2.06
CA GLY A 42 3.28 19.84 -0.76
C GLY A 42 1.82 19.37 -0.75
N GLU A 43 1.40 18.55 -1.72
CA GLU A 43 0.09 17.91 -1.70
C GLU A 43 0.17 16.52 -1.06
N PRO A 44 -0.83 16.11 -0.26
CA PRO A 44 -0.93 14.75 0.24
C PRO A 44 -1.35 13.78 -0.87
N TYR A 45 -0.90 12.53 -0.80
CA TYR A 45 -1.35 11.45 -1.68
C TYR A 45 -1.29 10.11 -0.95
N GLY A 46 -2.19 9.19 -1.32
CA GLY A 46 -2.19 7.82 -0.79
C GLY A 46 -1.21 6.93 -1.54
N SER A 47 -0.47 6.10 -0.81
CA SER A 47 0.45 5.10 -1.37
C SER A 47 0.37 3.77 -0.62
N MET A 48 0.50 2.67 -1.34
CA MET A 48 0.58 1.32 -0.78
C MET A 48 2.04 0.97 -0.54
N LEU A 49 2.41 0.71 0.71
CA LEU A 49 3.76 0.35 1.11
C LEU A 49 3.91 -1.15 1.21
N ASP A 50 4.88 -1.70 0.49
CA ASP A 50 5.31 -3.09 0.61
C ASP A 50 6.22 -3.25 1.84
N LEU A 51 5.76 -4.02 2.83
CA LEU A 51 6.47 -4.30 4.08
C LEU A 51 7.14 -5.69 4.11
N THR A 52 7.21 -6.39 2.98
CA THR A 52 7.71 -7.77 2.93
C THR A 52 9.24 -7.89 3.11
N ASP A 53 9.98 -6.78 3.03
CA ASP A 53 11.44 -6.72 3.18
C ASP A 53 11.84 -5.73 4.30
N ALA A 54 12.91 -6.05 5.04
CA ALA A 54 13.23 -5.49 6.35
C ALA A 54 13.75 -4.03 6.36
N SER A 55 13.96 -3.43 5.20
CA SER A 55 14.12 -1.98 5.00
C SER A 55 14.29 -1.73 3.50
N ARG A 56 13.51 -0.80 2.95
CA ARG A 56 13.50 -0.56 1.50
C ARG A 56 13.53 0.92 1.20
N SER A 57 14.28 1.28 0.17
CA SER A 57 14.15 2.57 -0.51
C SER A 57 13.73 2.32 -1.95
N TYR A 58 12.70 3.02 -2.40
CA TYR A 58 12.23 2.96 -3.78
C TYR A 58 11.85 4.35 -4.27
N ILE A 59 11.78 4.50 -5.59
CA ILE A 59 11.31 5.74 -6.22
C ILE A 59 9.84 5.57 -6.54
N ASP A 60 9.03 6.53 -6.09
CA ASP A 60 7.62 6.69 -6.43
C ASP A 60 7.40 8.06 -7.06
N ASP A 61 6.50 8.16 -8.04
CA ASP A 61 6.17 9.43 -8.67
C ASP A 61 4.97 10.06 -7.95
N CYS A 62 5.07 11.37 -7.65
CA CYS A 62 3.95 12.08 -7.04
C CYS A 62 2.71 12.02 -7.95
N GLN A 63 1.60 11.50 -7.44
CA GLN A 63 0.32 11.39 -8.17
C GLN A 63 -0.30 12.76 -8.54
N VAL A 64 0.22 13.86 -7.99
CA VAL A 64 -0.25 15.23 -8.24
C VAL A 64 0.66 15.99 -9.20
N CYS A 65 1.98 15.97 -8.97
CA CYS A 65 2.94 16.78 -9.75
C CYS A 65 3.93 15.96 -10.59
N CYS A 66 3.79 14.63 -10.61
CA CYS A 66 4.60 13.69 -11.40
C CYS A 66 6.12 13.86 -11.25
N ARG A 67 6.59 14.23 -10.06
CA ARG A 67 8.03 14.32 -9.76
C ARG A 67 8.48 13.12 -8.94
N PRO A 68 9.70 12.61 -9.18
CA PRO A 68 10.22 11.45 -8.48
C PRO A 68 10.50 11.76 -7.01
N ILE A 69 10.04 10.88 -6.13
CA ILE A 69 10.21 10.93 -4.67
C ILE A 69 10.95 9.65 -4.27
N GLU A 70 12.02 9.78 -3.49
CA GLU A 70 12.57 8.63 -2.78
C GLU A 70 11.73 8.39 -1.52
N VAL A 71 11.16 7.20 -1.40
CA VAL A 71 10.45 6.72 -0.21
C VAL A 71 11.36 5.74 0.50
N ARG A 72 11.63 5.96 1.79
CA ARG A 72 12.43 5.05 2.65
C ARG A 72 11.59 4.53 3.80
N LEU A 73 11.61 3.22 3.98
CA LEU A 73 10.87 2.47 5.00
C LEU A 73 11.81 1.79 5.98
N GLU A 74 11.47 1.85 7.27
CA GLU A 74 12.04 1.01 8.33
C GLU A 74 10.94 0.07 8.82
N VAL A 75 11.22 -1.23 8.77
CA VAL A 75 10.26 -2.29 9.08
C VAL A 75 10.84 -3.18 10.18
N SER A 76 10.04 -3.47 11.19
CA SER A 76 10.44 -4.33 12.31
C SER A 76 10.57 -5.80 11.88
N GLU A 77 11.22 -6.63 12.70
CA GLU A 77 11.28 -8.09 12.49
C GLU A 77 9.90 -8.78 12.45
N ARG A 78 8.85 -8.07 12.88
CA ARG A 78 7.45 -8.55 12.85
C ARG A 78 6.70 -8.13 11.59
N GLY A 79 7.36 -7.43 10.65
CA GLY A 79 6.72 -6.90 9.44
C GLY A 79 5.87 -5.65 9.70
N GLU A 80 6.12 -4.93 10.79
CA GLU A 80 5.39 -3.70 11.13
C GLU A 80 6.19 -2.47 10.69
N LEU A 81 5.51 -1.46 10.13
CA LEU A 81 6.15 -0.20 9.75
C LEU A 81 6.56 0.58 11.01
N GLU A 82 7.85 0.82 11.18
CA GLU A 82 8.38 1.63 12.29
C GLU A 82 8.60 3.09 11.89
N GLN A 83 9.14 3.31 10.69
CA GLN A 83 9.40 4.66 10.19
C GLN A 83 9.21 4.75 8.68
N ILE A 84 8.75 5.92 8.23
CA ILE A 84 8.68 6.31 6.82
C ILE A 84 9.21 7.72 6.63
N SER A 85 9.93 7.94 5.53
CA SER A 85 10.36 9.27 5.10
C SER A 85 10.27 9.42 3.58
N THR A 86 10.02 10.66 3.14
CA THR A 86 10.00 11.04 1.72
C THR A 86 11.03 12.15 1.47
N SER A 87 11.81 12.00 0.40
CA SER A 87 12.81 12.98 -0.03
C SER A 87 12.74 13.22 -1.53
N ARG A 88 13.31 14.34 -1.97
CA ARG A 88 13.42 14.66 -3.39
C ARG A 88 14.57 13.86 -3.99
N VAL A 89 14.33 13.25 -5.15
CA VAL A 89 15.42 12.69 -5.97
C VAL A 89 16.05 13.84 -6.74
N ASP A 90 17.37 14.00 -6.63
CA ASP A 90 18.15 15.01 -7.36
C ASP A 90 18.23 14.71 -8.86
#